data_AF-J9U7W4-F1
#
_entry.id   AF-J9U7W4-F1
#
_cell.length_a   1.000
_cell.length_b   1.000
_cell.length_c   1.000
_cell.angle_alpha   90.00
_cell.angle_beta   90.00
_cell.angle_gamma   90.00
#
_symmetry.space_group_name_H-M   'P 1'
#
loop_
_entity.id
_entity.type
_entity.pdbx_description
1 polymer ?
#
loop_
_entity_poly.entity_id
_entity_poly.type
_entity_poly.pdbx_seq_one_letter_code
_entity_poly.pdbx_strand_id
1 'polypeptide(L)'
;MAARAYQTGNIDFDNSTTIGILSYFSSHKAKTPSFSGYYPTLPFYNDSSAAFGFFTKIKSLYFGQVPVQISRRIITTISINLRMCPQNSCEGPNGSRLAASTNNISFVTPSHVDILKAYYYHIKGVYGTRFPEFPPLFFNFTAENQPLFLETPRLATEVKVIEFGQVVELVIQGTSLVNALDHPMHLHGFS
;
A
#
# COMPACT_ATOMS: atom_id res chain seq x y z
N MET A 1 11.76 10.23 -22.07
CA MET A 1 11.02 9.37 -21.13
C MET A 1 9.86 10.16 -20.55
N ALA A 2 8.74 9.53 -20.24
CA ALA A 2 7.61 10.16 -19.58
C ALA A 2 6.96 9.18 -18.61
N ALA A 3 6.30 9.69 -17.57
CA ALA A 3 5.54 8.89 -16.61
C ALA A 3 4.30 9.64 -16.14
N ARG A 4 3.24 8.89 -15.81
CA ARG A 4 2.01 9.39 -15.20
C ARG A 4 1.55 8.41 -14.11
N ALA A 5 0.72 8.88 -13.19
CA ALA A 5 0.11 8.02 -12.20
C ALA A 5 -0.82 6.98 -12.85
N TYR A 6 -0.90 5.79 -12.25
CA TYR A 6 -1.95 4.82 -12.49
C TYR A 6 -2.94 4.90 -11.32
N GLN A 7 -4.22 5.11 -11.62
CA GLN A 7 -5.29 5.31 -10.64
C GLN A 7 -6.62 4.78 -11.21
N THR A 8 -7.28 3.90 -10.46
CA THR A 8 -8.59 3.31 -10.81
C THR A 8 -9.71 3.69 -9.85
N GLY A 9 -9.37 4.18 -8.65
CA GLY A 9 -10.37 4.59 -7.69
C GLY A 9 -11.01 5.93 -8.03
N ASN A 10 -12.22 6.12 -7.52
CA ASN A 10 -12.97 7.36 -7.66
C ASN A 10 -12.52 8.40 -6.62
N ILE A 11 -11.25 8.77 -6.65
CA ILE A 11 -10.66 9.81 -5.79
C ILE A 11 -9.83 10.78 -6.63
N ASP A 12 -9.79 12.04 -6.18
CA ASP A 12 -8.96 13.06 -6.82
C ASP A 12 -7.47 12.68 -6.74
N PHE A 13 -6.74 12.91 -7.82
CA PHE A 13 -5.31 12.66 -7.92
C PHE A 13 -4.66 13.67 -8.87
N ASP A 14 -3.34 13.82 -8.77
CA ASP A 14 -2.58 14.61 -9.73
C ASP A 14 -2.48 13.87 -11.07
N ASN A 15 -3.19 14.37 -12.09
CA ASN A 15 -3.19 13.84 -13.45
C ASN A 15 -2.14 14.52 -14.37
N SER A 16 -1.11 15.14 -13.79
CA SER A 16 0.02 15.65 -14.54
C SER A 16 0.91 14.52 -15.10
N THR A 17 1.70 14.84 -16.12
CA THR A 17 2.71 13.92 -16.69
C THR A 17 4.10 14.50 -16.41
N THR A 18 4.96 13.68 -15.82
CA THR A 18 6.38 14.05 -15.64
C THR A 18 7.21 13.56 -16.83
N ILE A 19 8.24 14.33 -17.20
CA ILE A 19 9.06 14.10 -18.38
C ILE A 19 10.53 14.08 -17.99
N GLY A 20 11.27 13.09 -18.48
CA GLY A 20 12.73 12.99 -18.39
C GLY A 20 13.36 12.99 -19.78
N ILE A 21 14.41 13.78 -19.98
CA ILE A 21 15.11 13.90 -21.26
C ILE A 21 16.33 12.97 -21.27
N LEU A 22 16.41 12.07 -22.27
CA LEU A 22 17.58 11.24 -22.53
C LEU A 22 18.35 11.86 -23.71
N SER A 23 19.59 12.28 -23.49
CA SER A 23 20.43 12.92 -24.50
C SER A 23 21.61 12.02 -24.87
N TYR A 24 21.83 11.82 -26.16
CA TYR A 24 22.98 11.09 -26.70
C TYR A 24 24.05 12.08 -27.13
N PHE A 25 25.26 11.93 -26.59
CA PHE A 25 26.42 12.74 -26.99
C PHE A 25 27.33 11.89 -27.90
N SER A 26 27.60 12.39 -29.11
CA SER A 26 28.57 11.79 -30.03
C SER A 26 29.90 12.55 -29.94
N SER A 27 31.03 11.82 -29.91
CA SER A 27 32.38 12.38 -29.93
C SER A 27 32.81 12.92 -31.30
N HIS A 28 32.02 12.68 -32.36
CA HIS A 28 32.31 13.17 -33.70
C HIS A 28 31.33 14.31 -34.08
N LYS A 29 31.84 15.54 -34.06
CA LYS A 29 31.19 16.81 -34.47
C LYS A 29 29.78 17.00 -33.92
N ALA A 30 29.73 17.53 -32.70
CA ALA A 30 28.52 17.89 -31.98
C ALA A 30 27.62 18.85 -32.78
N LYS A 31 26.59 18.31 -33.43
CA LYS A 31 25.33 19.06 -33.57
C LYS A 31 24.69 19.07 -32.19
N THR A 32 24.26 20.25 -31.73
CA THR A 32 23.42 20.37 -30.53
C THR A 32 22.32 19.32 -30.62
N PRO A 33 22.13 18.46 -29.58
CA PRO A 33 21.07 17.47 -29.62
C PRO A 33 19.73 18.21 -29.72
N SER A 34 19.10 18.12 -30.90
CA SER A 34 17.77 18.70 -31.10
C SER A 34 16.77 17.82 -30.37
N PHE A 35 16.05 18.38 -29.41
CA PHE A 35 14.91 17.70 -28.81
C PHE A 35 13.91 17.38 -29.91
N SER A 36 13.70 16.09 -30.19
CA SER A 36 12.89 15.65 -31.31
C SER A 36 11.38 15.81 -31.07
N GLY A 37 10.95 16.29 -29.89
CA GLY A 37 9.54 16.51 -29.56
C GLY A 37 8.71 15.23 -29.37
N TYR A 38 9.31 14.05 -29.57
CA TYR A 38 8.61 12.78 -29.47
C TYR A 38 8.52 12.32 -28.01
N TYR A 39 7.29 12.34 -27.48
CA TYR A 39 6.95 11.71 -26.22
C TYR A 39 6.56 10.24 -26.45
N PRO A 40 6.94 9.33 -25.54
CA PRO A 40 6.42 7.98 -25.59
C PRO A 40 4.90 7.98 -25.36
N THR A 41 4.18 7.09 -26.03
CA THR A 41 2.78 6.84 -25.75
C THR A 41 2.64 6.17 -24.39
N LEU A 42 1.91 6.80 -23.47
CA LEU A 42 1.57 6.21 -22.17
C LEU A 42 0.14 5.68 -22.22
N PRO A 43 -0.15 4.53 -21.58
CA PRO A 43 -1.53 4.10 -21.34
C PRO A 43 -2.35 5.19 -20.65
N PHE A 44 -3.67 5.08 -20.72
CA PHE A 44 -4.54 5.95 -19.92
C PHE A 44 -4.33 5.65 -18.43
N TYR A 45 -4.50 6.65 -17.55
CA TYR A 45 -4.19 6.50 -16.13
C TYR A 45 -5.00 5.40 -15.43
N ASN A 46 -6.16 5.01 -15.96
CA ASN A 46 -7.03 3.97 -15.41
C ASN A 46 -6.99 2.66 -16.22
N ASP A 47 -6.00 2.49 -17.10
CA ASP A 47 -5.87 1.28 -17.93
C ASP A 47 -5.32 0.10 -17.09
N SER A 48 -6.22 -0.60 -16.40
CA SER A 48 -5.88 -1.78 -15.60
C SER A 48 -5.35 -2.93 -16.44
N SER A 49 -5.73 -3.04 -17.71
CA SER A 49 -5.22 -4.09 -18.60
C SER A 49 -3.74 -3.88 -18.90
N ALA A 50 -3.33 -2.64 -19.17
CA ALA A 50 -1.92 -2.29 -19.34
C ALA A 50 -1.10 -2.51 -18.06
N ALA A 51 -1.62 -2.09 -16.90
CA ALA A 51 -0.97 -2.29 -15.61
C ALA A 51 -0.77 -3.77 -15.28
N PHE A 52 -1.83 -4.58 -15.39
CA PHE A 52 -1.76 -6.02 -15.12
C PHE A 52 -0.89 -6.77 -16.14
N GLY A 53 -0.93 -6.36 -17.41
CA GLY A 53 -0.06 -6.88 -18.46
C GLY A 53 1.44 -6.65 -18.20
N PHE A 54 1.79 -5.63 -17.40
CA PHE A 54 3.15 -5.41 -16.91
C PHE A 54 3.43 -6.26 -15.66
N PHE A 55 2.61 -6.17 -14.61
CA PHE A 55 2.87 -6.82 -13.33
C PHE A 55 2.96 -8.35 -13.41
N THR A 56 2.16 -8.98 -14.27
CA THR A 56 2.19 -10.44 -14.48
C THR A 56 3.47 -10.96 -15.13
N LYS A 57 4.31 -10.08 -15.68
CA LYS A 57 5.60 -10.43 -16.28
C LYS A 57 6.75 -10.38 -15.29
N ILE A 58 6.55 -9.86 -14.08
CA ILE A 58 7.59 -9.79 -13.04
C ILE A 58 7.87 -11.21 -12.55
N LYS A 59 9.11 -11.66 -12.74
CA LYS A 59 9.60 -12.98 -12.32
C LYS A 59 11.03 -12.85 -11.82
N SER A 60 11.38 -13.63 -10.81
CA SER A 60 12.78 -13.75 -10.39
C SER A 60 13.60 -14.39 -11.52
N LEU A 61 14.84 -13.93 -11.69
CA LEU A 61 15.78 -14.52 -12.63
C LEU A 61 16.20 -15.94 -12.22
N TYR A 62 16.24 -16.22 -10.91
CA TYR A 62 16.73 -17.48 -10.35
C TYR A 62 15.59 -18.36 -9.81
N PHE A 63 15.67 -19.65 -10.09
CA PHE A 63 14.76 -20.67 -9.58
C PHE A 63 15.24 -21.20 -8.22
N GLY A 64 14.31 -21.50 -7.30
CA GLY A 64 14.60 -22.36 -6.13
C GLY A 64 14.68 -21.70 -4.75
N GLN A 65 14.39 -20.40 -4.61
CA GLN A 65 14.33 -19.72 -3.30
C GLN A 65 12.91 -19.55 -2.75
N VAL A 66 11.91 -20.18 -3.37
CA VAL A 66 10.51 -20.09 -2.93
C VAL A 66 10.28 -21.09 -1.80
N PRO A 67 9.90 -20.65 -0.59
CA PRO A 67 9.58 -21.56 0.49
C PRO A 67 8.35 -22.41 0.14
N VAL A 68 8.49 -23.73 0.20
CA VAL A 68 7.39 -24.68 -0.11
C VAL A 68 6.66 -25.18 1.13
N GLN A 69 7.31 -25.12 2.30
CA GLN A 69 6.73 -25.50 3.59
C GLN A 69 6.41 -24.24 4.39
N ILE A 70 5.15 -23.83 4.34
CA ILE A 70 4.67 -22.66 5.09
C ILE A 70 4.39 -23.07 6.53
N SER A 71 5.08 -22.43 7.48
CA SER A 71 4.90 -22.68 8.91
C SER A 71 3.80 -21.83 9.54
N ARG A 72 3.47 -20.69 8.92
CA ARG A 72 2.49 -19.73 9.44
C ARG A 72 1.83 -18.98 8.29
N ARG A 73 0.51 -18.88 8.32
CA ARG A 73 -0.28 -18.10 7.35
C ARG A 73 -0.88 -16.89 8.06
N ILE A 74 -0.75 -15.73 7.45
CA ILE A 74 -1.34 -14.47 7.92
C ILE A 74 -2.16 -13.91 6.76
N ILE A 75 -3.43 -13.60 7.02
CA ILE A 75 -4.31 -12.91 6.08
C ILE A 75 -4.62 -11.55 6.67
N THR A 76 -4.28 -10.49 5.94
CA THR A 76 -4.59 -9.13 6.35
C THR A 76 -5.48 -8.44 5.34
N THR A 77 -6.51 -7.75 5.83
CA THR A 77 -7.25 -6.79 5.02
C THR A 77 -6.53 -5.44 5.01
N ILE A 78 -6.60 -4.74 3.88
CA ILE A 78 -6.17 -3.34 3.72
C ILE A 78 -7.39 -2.53 3.34
N SER A 79 -7.63 -1.45 4.08
CA SER A 79 -8.81 -0.63 3.92
C SER A 79 -8.47 0.84 4.02
N ILE A 80 -9.07 1.64 3.15
CA ILE A 80 -9.35 3.04 3.48
C ILE A 80 -10.53 3.04 4.45
N ASN A 81 -10.48 3.96 5.38
CA ASN A 81 -11.42 4.07 6.46
C ASN A 81 -11.74 5.54 6.72
N LEU A 82 -12.79 5.79 7.50
CA LEU A 82 -13.20 7.12 7.92
C LEU A 82 -13.15 7.22 9.45
N ARG A 83 -12.84 8.41 9.94
CA ARG A 83 -13.02 8.77 11.35
C ARG A 83 -13.82 10.05 11.46
N MET A 84 -14.89 10.04 12.25
CA MET A 84 -15.67 11.25 12.47
C MET A 84 -14.82 12.32 13.17
N CYS A 85 -14.92 13.54 12.66
CA CYS A 85 -14.36 14.72 13.30
C CYS A 85 -15.41 15.39 14.19
N PRO A 86 -14.99 16.12 15.24
CA PRO A 86 -15.91 16.92 16.03
C PRO A 86 -16.72 17.84 15.11
N GLN A 87 -18.05 17.84 15.24
CA GLN A 87 -18.95 18.70 14.47
C GLN A 87 -18.82 18.57 12.94
N ASN A 88 -18.40 17.40 12.43
CA ASN A 88 -18.25 17.15 10.99
C ASN A 88 -17.33 18.19 10.28
N SER A 89 -16.33 18.67 11.01
CA SER A 89 -15.46 19.78 10.60
C SER A 89 -14.35 19.42 9.60
N CYS A 90 -14.22 18.15 9.22
CA CYS A 90 -13.16 17.69 8.32
C CYS A 90 -13.64 17.63 6.86
N GLU A 91 -12.68 17.63 5.94
CA GLU A 91 -12.96 17.69 4.49
C GLU A 91 -13.23 16.33 3.85
N GLY A 92 -13.12 15.23 4.60
CA GLY A 92 -13.40 13.90 4.09
C GLY A 92 -14.90 13.63 3.92
N PRO A 93 -15.26 12.47 3.37
CA PRO A 93 -16.66 12.10 3.13
C PRO A 93 -17.52 12.28 4.39
N ASN A 94 -18.69 12.88 4.26
CA ASN A 94 -19.62 13.14 5.37
C ASN A 94 -19.02 13.95 6.54
N GLY A 95 -18.04 14.84 6.28
CA GLY A 95 -17.40 15.66 7.30
C GLY A 95 -16.41 14.89 8.19
N SER A 96 -16.03 13.69 7.77
CA SER A 96 -15.07 12.83 8.45
C SER A 96 -13.64 13.13 7.99
N ARG A 97 -12.65 12.47 8.60
CA ARG A 97 -11.27 12.44 8.11
C ARG A 97 -10.92 11.05 7.59
N LEU A 98 -10.10 11.00 6.55
CA LEU A 98 -9.55 9.75 6.05
C LEU A 98 -8.66 9.07 7.11
N ALA A 99 -8.70 7.75 7.10
CA ALA A 99 -7.81 6.86 7.82
C ALA A 99 -7.50 5.65 6.93
N ALA A 100 -6.54 4.83 7.36
CA ALA A 100 -6.27 3.54 6.75
C ALA A 100 -6.05 2.51 7.85
N SER A 101 -6.36 1.26 7.57
CA SER A 101 -6.17 0.17 8.52
C SER A 101 -5.68 -1.12 7.87
N THR A 102 -5.00 -1.90 8.71
CA THR A 102 -4.67 -3.31 8.48
C THR A 102 -5.46 -4.15 9.46
N ASN A 103 -6.29 -5.09 8.99
CA ASN A 103 -7.19 -5.88 9.86
C ASN A 103 -8.04 -5.01 10.82
N ASN A 104 -8.57 -3.90 10.31
CA ASN A 104 -9.39 -2.94 11.05
C ASN A 104 -8.65 -2.21 12.21
N ILE A 105 -7.32 -2.27 12.22
CA ILE A 105 -6.46 -1.50 13.14
C ILE A 105 -5.77 -0.38 12.34
N SER A 106 -6.09 0.86 12.68
CA SER A 106 -5.37 2.02 12.18
C SER A 106 -4.21 2.30 13.13
N PHE A 107 -3.00 2.12 12.61
CA PHE A 107 -1.78 2.16 13.41
C PHE A 107 -1.52 3.57 13.95
N VAL A 108 -1.29 3.66 15.25
CA VAL A 108 -0.87 4.91 15.90
C VAL A 108 0.61 4.81 16.25
N THR A 109 1.41 5.73 15.74
CA THR A 109 2.83 5.81 16.09
C THR A 109 2.98 6.19 17.57
N PRO A 110 3.73 5.44 18.37
CA PRO A 110 4.04 5.83 19.75
C PRO A 110 4.72 7.20 19.81
N SER A 111 4.27 8.07 20.73
CA SER A 111 4.75 9.45 20.85
C SER A 111 5.98 9.63 21.74
N HIS A 112 6.31 8.65 22.58
CA HIS A 112 7.33 8.82 23.63
C HIS A 112 8.51 7.84 23.53
N VAL A 113 8.27 6.62 23.04
CA VAL A 113 9.28 5.55 22.95
C VAL A 113 9.03 4.78 21.67
N ASP A 114 10.06 4.59 20.85
CA ASP A 114 9.96 3.78 19.64
C ASP A 114 9.80 2.28 19.97
N ILE A 115 9.18 1.53 19.04
CA ILE A 115 8.86 0.11 19.26
C ILE A 115 10.11 -0.73 19.51
N LEU A 116 11.22 -0.45 18.80
CA LEU A 116 12.46 -1.21 18.93
C LEU A 116 13.08 -1.04 20.32
N LYS A 117 13.17 0.20 20.81
CA LYS A 117 13.65 0.51 22.16
C LYS A 117 12.75 -0.08 23.22
N ALA A 118 11.43 0.01 23.04
CA ALA A 118 10.48 -0.60 23.97
C ALA A 118 10.62 -2.12 24.05
N TYR A 119 10.82 -2.78 22.91
CA TYR A 119 11.11 -4.22 22.84
C TYR A 119 12.41 -4.56 23.57
N TYR A 120 13.50 -3.87 23.25
CA TYR A 120 14.84 -4.16 23.78
C TYR A 120 14.94 -3.99 25.29
N TYR A 121 14.34 -2.93 25.85
CA TYR A 121 14.36 -2.64 27.29
C TYR A 121 13.12 -3.14 28.05
N HIS A 122 12.26 -3.94 27.41
CA HIS A 122 11.03 -4.47 28.00
C HIS A 122 10.10 -3.39 28.60
N ILE A 123 10.00 -2.23 27.95
CA ILE A 123 9.17 -1.11 28.39
C ILE A 123 7.70 -1.43 28.08
N LYS A 124 6.87 -1.50 29.13
CA LYS A 124 5.45 -1.82 29.03
C LYS A 124 4.63 -0.60 28.57
N GLY A 125 3.51 -0.85 27.91
CA GLY A 125 2.52 0.17 27.54
C GLY A 125 2.81 0.94 26.24
N VAL A 126 3.87 0.60 25.50
CA VAL A 126 4.22 1.26 24.24
C VAL A 126 3.50 0.65 23.03
N TYR A 127 3.38 -0.68 22.99
CA TYR A 127 2.69 -1.42 21.94
C TYR A 127 2.06 -2.69 22.51
N GLY A 128 1.04 -3.22 21.82
CA GLY A 128 0.48 -4.54 22.07
C GLY A 128 1.01 -5.58 21.07
N THR A 129 0.98 -6.86 21.44
CA THR A 129 1.44 -7.98 20.59
C THR A 129 0.30 -8.76 19.94
N ARG A 130 -0.92 -8.20 19.95
CA ARG A 130 -2.16 -8.87 19.53
C ARG A 130 -2.64 -8.39 18.16
N PHE A 131 -1.72 -8.00 17.26
CA PHE A 131 -2.10 -7.82 15.86
C PHE A 131 -2.65 -9.17 15.32
N PRO A 132 -3.86 -9.22 14.77
CA PRO A 132 -4.53 -10.48 14.47
C PRO A 132 -3.93 -11.17 13.22
N GLU A 133 -3.94 -12.50 13.19
CA GLU A 133 -3.48 -13.28 12.01
C GLU A 133 -4.46 -13.26 10.85
N PHE A 134 -5.73 -13.00 11.15
CA PHE A 134 -6.83 -12.97 10.20
C PHE A 134 -7.68 -11.72 10.45
N PRO A 135 -8.45 -11.26 9.46
CA PRO A 135 -9.39 -10.17 9.67
C PRO A 135 -10.33 -10.51 10.83
N PRO A 136 -10.56 -9.60 11.80
CA PRO A 136 -11.40 -9.89 12.96
C PRO A 136 -12.87 -10.09 12.60
N LEU A 137 -13.28 -9.66 11.40
CA LEU A 137 -14.61 -9.85 10.84
C LEU A 137 -14.47 -10.22 9.36
N PHE A 138 -15.07 -11.34 8.97
CA PHE A 138 -15.18 -11.75 7.57
C PHE A 138 -16.47 -11.20 6.97
N PHE A 139 -16.34 -10.61 5.79
CA PHE A 139 -17.44 -10.13 4.95
C PHE A 139 -17.02 -10.25 3.48
N ASN A 140 -17.91 -9.88 2.55
CA ASN A 140 -17.51 -9.74 1.16
C ASN A 140 -16.61 -8.50 1.01
N PHE A 141 -15.29 -8.69 1.13
CA PHE A 141 -14.29 -7.61 1.17
C PHE A 141 -14.34 -6.68 -0.06
N THR A 142 -14.79 -7.19 -1.20
CA THR A 142 -14.80 -6.46 -2.49
C THR A 142 -16.22 -6.28 -3.03
N ALA A 143 -17.24 -6.29 -2.17
CA ALA A 143 -18.61 -5.96 -2.57
C ALA A 143 -18.69 -4.55 -3.15
N GLU A 144 -19.54 -4.33 -4.15
CA GLU A 144 -19.76 -3.01 -4.75
C GLU A 144 -20.27 -1.98 -3.71
N ASN A 145 -21.13 -2.44 -2.80
CA ASN A 145 -21.67 -1.63 -1.72
C ASN A 145 -21.28 -2.23 -0.37
N GLN A 146 -20.59 -1.44 0.45
CA GLN A 146 -20.18 -1.83 1.79
C GLN A 146 -21.03 -1.14 2.86
N PRO A 147 -21.36 -1.80 3.98
CA PRO A 147 -21.98 -1.15 5.12
C PRO A 147 -21.08 -0.08 5.75
N LEU A 148 -21.62 1.13 5.96
CA LEU A 148 -20.88 2.27 6.53
C LEU A 148 -20.25 1.98 7.90
N PHE A 149 -20.83 1.09 8.70
CA PHE A 149 -20.29 0.76 10.03
C PHE A 149 -18.93 0.05 9.96
N LEU A 150 -18.60 -0.56 8.81
CA LEU A 150 -17.30 -1.20 8.57
C LEU A 150 -16.19 -0.18 8.28
N GLU A 151 -16.53 1.06 7.93
CA GLU A 151 -15.55 2.07 7.52
C GLU A 151 -14.82 2.69 8.72
N THR A 152 -15.29 2.47 9.96
CA THR A 152 -14.65 3.04 11.16
C THR A 152 -13.62 2.08 11.76
N PRO A 153 -12.33 2.43 11.79
CA PRO A 153 -11.29 1.56 12.31
C PRO A 153 -11.03 1.79 13.79
N ARG A 154 -10.43 0.79 14.45
CA ARG A 154 -9.90 0.95 15.81
C ARG A 154 -8.50 1.55 15.74
N LEU A 155 -8.22 2.55 16.57
CA LEU A 155 -6.85 3.05 16.76
C LEU A 155 -6.10 2.15 17.74
N ALA A 156 -4.93 1.65 17.33
CA ALA A 156 -4.03 0.95 18.25
C ALA A 156 -2.59 0.89 17.71
N THR A 157 -1.63 0.65 18.60
CA THR A 157 -0.26 0.27 18.26
C THR A 157 -0.12 -1.21 18.53
N GLU A 158 -0.44 -2.06 17.55
CA GLU A 158 -0.35 -3.51 17.68
C GLU A 158 0.70 -4.05 16.71
N VAL A 159 1.55 -4.95 17.19
CA VAL A 159 2.58 -5.62 16.40
C VAL A 159 2.30 -7.11 16.33
N LYS A 160 2.89 -7.76 15.32
CA LYS A 160 2.94 -9.22 15.23
C LYS A 160 4.34 -9.71 15.53
N VAL A 161 4.46 -10.51 16.60
CA VAL A 161 5.71 -11.20 16.92
C VAL A 161 5.78 -12.50 16.12
N ILE A 162 6.89 -12.70 15.44
CA ILE A 162 7.20 -13.86 14.61
C ILE A 162 8.51 -14.42 15.13
N GLU A 163 8.52 -15.72 15.42
CA GLU A 163 9.72 -16.40 15.91
C GLU A 163 10.75 -16.53 14.79
N PHE A 164 12.03 -16.49 15.16
CA PHE A 164 13.12 -16.67 14.20
C PHE A 164 12.99 -18.01 13.46
N GLY A 165 13.19 -17.98 12.14
CA GLY A 165 13.12 -19.16 11.28
C GLY A 165 11.72 -19.56 10.82
N GLN A 166 10.65 -18.86 11.25
CA GLN A 166 9.32 -19.11 10.69
C GLN A 166 9.24 -18.73 9.21
N VAL A 167 8.74 -19.65 8.39
CA VAL A 167 8.33 -19.41 7.02
C VAL A 167 6.89 -18.91 7.01
N VAL A 168 6.68 -17.67 6.60
CA VAL A 168 5.38 -16.99 6.66
C VAL A 168 4.82 -16.78 5.26
N GLU A 169 3.57 -17.18 5.06
CA GLU A 169 2.77 -16.73 3.92
C GLU A 169 1.89 -15.57 4.38
N LEU A 170 2.05 -14.41 3.73
CA LEU A 170 1.24 -13.23 3.97
C LEU A 170 0.32 -12.99 2.76
N VAL A 171 -0.98 -13.13 2.98
CA VAL A 171 -2.01 -12.78 1.99
C VAL A 171 -2.55 -11.40 2.33
N ILE A 172 -2.46 -10.49 1.37
CA ILE A 172 -2.94 -9.12 1.52
C ILE A 172 -4.20 -8.95 0.67
N GLN A 173 -5.33 -8.68 1.34
CA GLN A 173 -6.65 -8.53 0.73
C GLN A 173 -7.08 -7.07 0.77
N GLY A 174 -7.11 -6.40 -0.38
CA GLY A 174 -7.75 -5.09 -0.50
C GLY A 174 -9.25 -5.17 -0.22
N THR A 175 -9.83 -4.10 0.31
CA THR A 175 -11.28 -3.97 0.49
C THR A 175 -11.84 -2.82 -0.35
N SER A 176 -13.16 -2.83 -0.57
CA SER A 176 -13.88 -1.71 -1.19
C SER A 176 -14.46 -0.70 -0.18
N LEU A 177 -13.99 -0.72 1.08
CA LEU A 177 -14.39 0.27 2.08
C LEU A 177 -13.92 1.67 1.65
N VAL A 178 -14.83 2.64 1.62
CA VAL A 178 -14.66 4.00 1.08
C VAL A 178 -14.34 4.03 -0.43
N ASN A 179 -13.28 3.37 -0.87
CA ASN A 179 -12.90 3.23 -2.28
C ASN A 179 -12.00 2.01 -2.48
N ALA A 180 -12.17 1.29 -3.58
CA ALA A 180 -11.28 0.21 -3.97
C ALA A 180 -10.04 0.78 -4.67
N LEU A 181 -8.85 0.53 -4.12
CA LEU A 181 -7.58 1.02 -4.64
C LEU A 181 -6.51 -0.06 -4.66
N ASP A 182 -5.54 0.12 -5.56
CA ASP A 182 -4.30 -0.63 -5.56
C ASP A 182 -3.34 -0.05 -4.51
N HIS A 183 -2.83 -0.91 -3.62
CA HIS A 183 -1.94 -0.52 -2.52
C HIS A 183 -0.55 -1.15 -2.70
N PRO A 184 0.51 -0.36 -2.99
CA PRO A 184 1.87 -0.88 -3.03
C PRO A 184 2.36 -1.15 -1.61
N MET A 185 2.29 -2.42 -1.20
CA MET A 185 2.69 -2.83 0.15
C MET A 185 4.21 -3.02 0.23
N HIS A 186 4.79 -2.60 1.36
CA HIS A 186 6.22 -2.71 1.62
C HIS A 186 6.47 -3.34 3.00
N LEU A 187 7.46 -4.23 3.07
CA LEU A 187 7.91 -4.89 4.29
C LEU A 187 9.38 -4.58 4.53
N HIS A 188 9.68 -3.97 5.67
CA HIS A 188 11.06 -3.65 6.05
C HIS A 188 11.81 -4.92 6.48
N GLY A 189 13.09 -5.03 6.10
CA GLY A 189 13.98 -6.12 6.51
C GLY A 189 13.87 -7.41 5.68
N PHE A 190 12.98 -7.48 4.70
CA PHE A 190 12.74 -8.65 3.85
C PHE A 190 12.47 -8.26 2.38
N SER A 191 12.43 -9.25 1.47
CA SER A 191 12.06 -9.12 0.05
C SER A 191 11.39 -10.39 -0.46
#